data_AF-A0A699S6E7-F1
#
_entry.id   AF-A0A699S6E7-F1
#
_cell.length_a   1.000
_cell.length_b   1.000
_cell.length_c   1.000
_cell.angle_alpha   90.00
_cell.angle_beta   90.00
_cell.angle_gamma   90.00
#
_symmetry.space_group_name_H-M   'P 1'
#
loop_
_entity.id
_entity.type
_entity.pdbx_description
1 polymer ?
#
loop_
_entity_poly.entity_id
_entity_poly.type
_entity_poly.pdbx_seq_one_letter_code
_entity_poly.pdbx_strand_id
1 'polypeptide(L)'
;TLQARTLLSHGCEGFLAIIHDTTSDVLSIHDQPIVSEFPDVFPDELPGIPPVREVEFNIELILGAEPISKAPYRMAPIELKELKDRLQELLERGFICLKEHEDHLRTVLQTLRQEKLYAKFSKCKFWLSSVAFLGHIVSAEGIMMDPAK
;
A
#
# COMPACT_ATOMS: atom_id res chain seq x y z
N THR A 1 -9.38 -12.07 -34.84
CA THR A 1 -9.65 -13.30 -34.04
C THR A 1 -9.70 -14.58 -34.86
N LEU A 2 -10.11 -14.58 -36.13
CA LEU A 2 -10.20 -15.81 -36.95
C LEU A 2 -8.85 -16.51 -37.19
N GLN A 3 -7.77 -15.75 -37.44
CA GLN A 3 -6.46 -16.31 -37.79
C GLN A 3 -5.76 -17.05 -36.63
N ALA A 4 -5.90 -16.57 -35.39
CA ALA A 4 -5.29 -17.21 -34.23
C ALA A 4 -5.88 -18.60 -33.96
N ARG A 5 -7.21 -18.74 -34.08
CA ARG A 5 -7.88 -20.03 -33.93
C ARG A 5 -7.47 -21.03 -35.01
N THR A 6 -7.32 -20.57 -36.26
CA THR A 6 -6.84 -21.42 -37.36
C THR A 6 -5.41 -21.88 -37.12
N LEU A 7 -4.51 -21.02 -36.64
CA LEU A 7 -3.11 -21.42 -36.37
C LEU A 7 -3.00 -22.39 -35.19
N LEU A 8 -3.78 -22.18 -34.13
CA LEU A 8 -3.86 -23.11 -32.99
C LEU A 8 -4.42 -24.48 -33.42
N SER A 9 -5.41 -24.53 -34.33
CA SER A 9 -5.96 -25.80 -34.82
C SER A 9 -5.01 -26.58 -35.74
N HIS A 10 -3.95 -25.94 -36.24
CA HIS A 10 -2.88 -26.59 -37.02
C HIS A 10 -1.68 -27.00 -36.14
N GLY A 11 -1.84 -26.97 -34.80
CA GLY A 11 -0.83 -27.44 -33.85
C GLY A 11 0.27 -26.45 -33.51
N CYS A 12 0.12 -25.16 -33.90
CA CYS A 12 1.06 -24.12 -33.47
C CYS A 12 0.88 -23.81 -31.97
N GLU A 13 2.00 -23.65 -31.26
CA GLU A 13 1.99 -23.14 -29.89
C GLU A 13 1.63 -21.64 -29.87
N GLY A 14 0.67 -21.27 -29.03
CA GLY A 14 0.29 -19.88 -28.81
C GLY A 14 0.67 -19.44 -27.41
N PHE A 15 1.31 -18.27 -27.31
CA PHE A 15 1.62 -17.64 -26.04
C PHE A 15 0.67 -16.44 -25.84
N LEU A 16 0.07 -16.36 -24.66
CA LEU A 16 -0.68 -15.18 -24.24
C LEU A 16 0.30 -14.15 -23.69
N ALA A 17 0.55 -13.08 -24.43
CA ALA A 17 1.27 -11.93 -23.93
C ALA A 17 0.26 -10.87 -23.47
N ILE A 18 0.37 -10.45 -22.21
CA ILE A 18 -0.36 -9.31 -21.67
C ILE A 18 0.61 -8.14 -21.69
N ILE A 19 0.25 -7.07 -22.40
CA ILE A 19 0.99 -5.81 -22.36
C ILE A 19 0.41 -5.00 -21.21
N HIS A 20 1.17 -4.84 -20.14
CA HIS A 20 0.86 -3.85 -19.11
C HIS A 20 1.45 -2.52 -19.57
N ASP A 21 0.57 -1.56 -19.86
CA ASP A 21 0.98 -0.19 -20.13
C ASP A 21 1.48 0.45 -18.84
N THR A 22 2.79 0.73 -18.76
CA THR A 22 3.44 1.41 -17.63
C THR A 22 3.39 2.93 -17.76
N THR A 23 2.71 3.49 -18.78
CA THR A 23 2.76 4.92 -19.09
C THR A 23 1.58 5.77 -18.59
N SER A 24 0.67 5.20 -17.79
CA SER A 24 -0.36 5.98 -17.09
C SER A 24 -0.30 5.75 -15.58
N ASP A 25 0.40 6.65 -14.89
CA ASP A 25 0.57 6.70 -13.42
C ASP A 25 -0.73 7.09 -12.66
N VAL A 26 -1.89 6.94 -13.30
CA VAL A 26 -3.20 7.11 -12.67
C VAL A 26 -3.80 5.73 -12.50
N LEU A 27 -3.51 5.10 -11.36
CA LEU A 27 -4.26 3.94 -10.91
C LEU A 27 -5.75 4.35 -10.84
N SER A 28 -6.64 3.58 -11.47
CA SER A 28 -8.08 3.74 -11.31
C SER A 28 -8.58 2.84 -10.19
N ILE A 29 -9.63 3.28 -9.47
CA ILE A 29 -10.32 2.46 -8.47
C ILE A 29 -10.81 1.14 -9.09
N HIS A 30 -11.14 1.15 -10.39
CA HIS A 30 -11.62 -0.01 -11.14
C HIS A 30 -10.54 -1.04 -11.46
N ASP A 31 -9.25 -0.68 -11.39
CA ASP A 31 -8.15 -1.59 -11.69
C ASP A 31 -7.82 -2.52 -10.51
N GLN A 32 -8.45 -2.29 -9.36
CA GLN A 32 -8.21 -3.04 -8.13
C GLN A 32 -9.49 -3.74 -7.67
N PRO A 33 -9.57 -5.09 -7.78
CA PRO A 33 -10.80 -5.85 -7.57
C PRO A 33 -11.51 -5.51 -6.26
N ILE A 34 -10.78 -5.57 -5.14
CA ILE A 34 -11.34 -5.29 -3.81
C ILE A 34 -11.74 -3.82 -3.63
N VAL A 35 -10.96 -2.86 -4.16
CA VAL A 35 -11.26 -1.43 -3.99
C VAL A 35 -12.50 -1.05 -4.79
N SER A 36 -12.70 -1.68 -5.96
CA SER A 36 -13.88 -1.48 -6.80
C SER A 36 -15.21 -1.90 -6.15
N GLU A 37 -15.16 -2.74 -5.10
CA GLU A 37 -16.34 -3.10 -4.29
C GLU A 37 -16.77 -1.97 -3.33
N PHE A 38 -15.90 -1.00 -3.07
CA PHE A 38 -16.08 0.09 -2.08
C PHE A 38 -15.92 1.50 -2.67
N PRO A 39 -16.55 1.84 -3.81
CA PRO A 39 -16.37 3.16 -4.43
C PRO A 39 -16.85 4.31 -3.52
N ASP A 40 -17.79 4.04 -2.62
CA ASP A 40 -18.32 5.00 -1.66
C ASP A 40 -17.36 5.36 -0.52
N VAL A 41 -16.34 4.55 -0.26
CA VAL A 41 -15.27 4.84 0.71
C VAL A 41 -14.23 5.82 0.14
N PHE A 42 -14.20 5.97 -1.19
CA PHE A 42 -13.24 6.80 -1.93
C PHE A 42 -13.93 7.89 -2.76
N PRO A 43 -14.67 8.83 -2.15
CA PRO A 43 -15.31 9.92 -2.89
C PRO A 43 -14.26 10.87 -3.51
N ASP A 44 -14.59 11.47 -4.65
CA ASP A 44 -13.75 12.47 -5.32
C ASP A 44 -13.47 13.68 -4.41
N GLU A 45 -14.47 14.06 -3.61
CA GLU A 45 -14.37 15.08 -2.56
C GLU A 45 -14.67 14.48 -1.19
N LEU A 46 -13.72 14.62 -0.25
CA LEU A 46 -13.93 14.19 1.13
C LEU A 46 -14.91 15.15 1.82
N PRO A 47 -15.90 14.66 2.61
CA PRO A 47 -17.00 15.46 3.16
C PRO A 47 -16.62 16.42 4.31
N GLY A 48 -15.40 16.95 4.29
CA GLY A 48 -14.94 18.02 5.17
C GLY A 48 -13.96 17.58 6.25
N ILE A 49 -13.43 18.58 6.93
CA ILE A 49 -12.54 18.45 8.09
C ILE A 49 -13.35 17.84 9.24
N PRO A 50 -12.76 16.99 10.11
CA PRO A 50 -13.44 16.46 11.27
C PRO A 50 -14.19 17.57 12.04
N PRO A 51 -15.34 17.24 12.67
CA PRO A 51 -16.09 18.22 13.45
C PRO A 51 -15.19 18.93 14.46
N VAL A 52 -15.46 20.22 14.68
CA VAL A 52 -14.76 21.02 15.70
C VAL A 52 -14.89 20.25 17.02
N ARG A 53 -13.76 19.77 17.53
CA ARG A 53 -13.73 19.04 18.80
C ARG A 53 -14.04 20.03 19.91
N GLU A 54 -14.91 19.67 20.85
CA GLU A 54 -15.17 20.48 22.05
C GLU A 54 -13.90 20.69 22.90
N VAL A 55 -12.90 19.82 22.72
CA VAL A 55 -11.62 19.86 23.41
C VAL A 55 -10.51 20.18 22.41
N GLU A 56 -9.84 21.30 22.65
CA GLU A 56 -8.63 21.70 21.96
C GLU A 56 -7.42 21.11 22.71
N PHE A 57 -6.70 20.18 22.08
CA PHE A 57 -5.48 19.62 22.67
C PHE A 57 -4.32 20.57 22.42
N ASN A 58 -3.97 21.35 23.43
CA ASN A 58 -2.80 22.22 23.40
C ASN A 58 -1.58 21.47 23.94
N ILE A 59 -0.49 21.44 23.18
CA ILE A 59 0.82 20.99 23.69
C ILE A 59 1.49 22.21 24.32
N GLU A 60 1.44 22.28 25.65
CA GLU A 60 2.13 23.32 26.39
C GLU A 60 3.64 23.13 26.25
N LEU A 61 4.29 24.10 25.62
CA LEU A 61 5.75 24.12 25.51
C LEU A 61 6.35 24.76 26.76
N ILE A 62 7.45 24.21 27.23
CA ILE A 62 8.27 24.86 28.25
C ILE A 62 8.82 26.16 27.65
N LEU A 63 8.81 27.26 28.41
CA LEU A 63 9.38 28.56 27.99
C LEU A 63 10.82 28.37 27.49
N GLY A 64 11.07 28.76 26.24
CA GLY A 64 12.37 28.61 25.58
C GLY A 64 12.58 27.29 24.83
N ALA A 65 11.58 26.42 24.72
CA ALA A 65 11.66 25.23 23.89
C ALA A 65 11.72 25.58 22.39
N GLU A 66 12.74 25.09 21.70
CA GLU A 66 12.91 25.21 20.25
C GLU A 66 12.40 23.97 19.52
N PRO A 67 12.00 24.07 18.24
CA PRO A 67 11.63 22.91 17.42
C PRO A 67 12.76 21.87 17.37
N ILE A 68 12.43 20.62 17.70
CA ILE A 68 13.40 19.53 17.67
C ILE A 68 13.60 19.08 16.22
N SER A 69 14.79 19.33 15.67
CA SER A 69 15.24 18.77 14.40
C SER A 69 16.27 17.67 14.66
N LYS A 70 15.80 16.42 14.82
CA LYS A 70 16.67 15.25 15.02
C LYS A 70 16.84 14.51 13.70
N ALA A 71 18.06 14.07 13.42
CA ALA A 71 18.30 13.13 12.32
C ALA A 71 17.46 11.86 12.53
N PRO A 72 16.93 11.25 11.46
CA PRO A 72 16.23 9.96 11.53
C PRO A 72 17.08 8.92 12.27
N TYR A 73 16.44 8.05 13.05
CA TYR A 73 17.11 7.01 13.81
C TYR A 73 18.03 6.17 12.92
N ARG A 74 19.32 6.10 13.26
CA ARG A 74 20.24 5.13 12.63
C ARG A 74 20.02 3.80 13.32
N MET A 75 19.40 2.84 12.64
CA MET A 75 19.31 1.48 13.17
C MET A 75 20.69 0.84 13.15
N ALA A 76 21.15 0.33 14.29
CA ALA A 76 22.38 -0.44 14.37
C ALA A 76 22.22 -1.76 13.60
N PRO A 77 23.32 -2.41 13.13
CA PRO A 77 23.24 -3.66 12.37
C PRO A 77 22.43 -4.77 13.07
N ILE A 78 22.40 -4.77 14.40
CA ILE A 78 21.63 -5.73 15.20
C ILE A 78 20.12 -5.49 15.12
N GLU A 79 19.68 -4.23 15.18
CA GLU A 79 18.26 -3.84 15.08
C GLU A 79 17.73 -4.11 13.66
N LEU A 80 18.55 -3.90 12.63
CA LEU A 80 18.20 -4.24 11.25
C LEU A 80 18.05 -5.75 11.05
N LYS A 81 18.93 -6.54 11.68
CA LYS A 81 18.82 -7.99 11.64
C LYS A 81 17.51 -8.44 12.31
N GLU A 82 17.19 -7.93 13.49
CA GLU A 82 15.94 -8.28 14.18
C GLU A 82 14.70 -7.87 13.38
N LEU A 83 14.70 -6.67 12.79
CA LEU A 83 13.62 -6.21 11.92
C LEU A 83 13.44 -7.14 10.71
N LYS A 84 14.56 -7.53 10.08
CA LYS A 84 14.55 -8.44 8.93
C LYS A 84 14.05 -9.83 9.31
N ASP A 85 14.54 -10.38 10.41
CA ASP A 85 14.13 -11.69 10.91
C ASP A 85 12.62 -11.69 11.21
N ARG A 86 12.10 -10.61 11.81
CA ARG A 86 10.67 -10.47 12.10
C ARG A 86 9.81 -10.34 10.85
N LEU A 87 10.25 -9.59 9.85
CA LEU A 87 9.53 -9.47 8.58
C LEU A 87 9.55 -10.78 7.78
N GLN A 88 10.68 -11.48 7.79
CA GLN A 88 10.81 -12.80 7.19
C GLN A 88 9.86 -13.81 7.85
N GLU A 89 9.79 -13.82 9.19
CA GLU A 89 8.84 -14.65 9.94
C GLU A 89 7.39 -14.35 9.54
N LEU A 90 7.03 -13.07 9.43
CA LEU A 90 5.67 -12.66 9.02
C LEU A 90 5.34 -13.09 7.59
N LEU A 91 6.32 -13.06 6.68
CA LEU A 91 6.17 -13.57 5.31
C LEU A 91 5.99 -15.08 5.29
N GLU A 92 6.84 -15.83 6.00
CA GLU A 92 6.79 -17.29 6.08
C GLU A 92 5.52 -17.81 6.74
N ARG A 93 4.99 -17.09 7.72
CA ARG A 93 3.73 -17.41 8.39
C ARG A 93 2.49 -17.07 7.55
N GLY A 94 2.65 -16.41 6.40
CA GLY A 94 1.55 -16.09 5.49
C GLY A 94 0.78 -14.82 5.83
N PHE A 95 1.13 -14.11 6.91
CA PHE A 95 0.48 -12.85 7.29
C PHE A 95 0.61 -11.74 6.25
N ILE A 96 1.63 -11.85 5.40
CA ILE A 96 1.89 -10.94 4.28
C ILE A 96 1.69 -11.73 2.96
N CYS A 97 0.64 -12.56 2.89
CA CYS A 97 0.18 -13.20 1.66
C CYS A 97 -0.90 -12.35 1.00
N LEU A 98 -0.93 -12.33 -0.34
CA LEU A 98 -1.93 -11.59 -1.12
C LEU A 98 -3.37 -11.92 -0.69
N LYS A 99 -3.64 -13.20 -0.41
CA LYS A 99 -4.99 -13.66 -0.05
C LYS A 99 -5.44 -13.14 1.32
N GLU A 100 -4.60 -13.25 2.34
CA GLU A 100 -4.91 -12.71 3.67
C GLU A 100 -4.96 -11.18 3.65
N HIS A 101 -4.08 -10.55 2.86
CA HIS A 101 -4.09 -9.10 2.68
C HIS A 101 -5.40 -8.61 2.05
N GLU A 102 -5.98 -9.36 1.10
CA GLU A 102 -7.29 -9.05 0.52
C GLU A 102 -8.38 -9.06 1.60
N ASP A 103 -8.41 -10.08 2.45
CA ASP A 103 -9.42 -10.22 3.51
C ASP A 103 -9.27 -9.14 4.58
N HIS A 104 -8.03 -8.80 4.96
CA HIS A 104 -7.75 -7.70 5.87
C HIS A 104 -8.17 -6.36 5.27
N LEU A 105 -7.84 -6.13 3.99
CA LEU A 105 -8.21 -4.90 3.29
C LEU A 105 -9.74 -4.77 3.20
N ARG A 106 -10.45 -5.85 2.86
CA ARG A 106 -11.92 -5.90 2.88
C ARG A 106 -12.47 -5.51 4.24
N THR A 107 -11.90 -6.04 5.32
CA THR A 107 -12.30 -5.71 6.69
C THR A 107 -12.10 -4.23 7.00
N VAL A 108 -10.94 -3.66 6.67
CA VAL A 108 -10.64 -2.24 6.87
C VAL A 108 -11.60 -1.35 6.09
N LEU A 109 -11.82 -1.62 4.81
CA LEU A 109 -12.74 -0.82 3.96
C LEU A 109 -14.19 -0.93 4.45
N GLN A 110 -14.62 -2.11 4.90
CA GLN A 110 -15.94 -2.31 5.50
C GLN A 110 -16.10 -1.49 6.79
N THR A 111 -15.09 -1.45 7.65
CA THR A 111 -15.10 -0.63 8.87
C THR A 111 -15.16 0.86 8.53
N LEU A 112 -14.35 1.34 7.57
CA LEU A 112 -14.41 2.73 7.13
C LEU A 112 -15.81 3.10 6.65
N ARG A 113 -16.44 2.23 5.85
CA ARG A 113 -17.81 2.41 5.38
C ARG A 113 -18.82 2.51 6.52
N GLN A 114 -18.77 1.60 7.49
CA GLN A 114 -19.68 1.57 8.65
C GLN A 114 -19.57 2.84 9.50
N GLU A 115 -18.35 3.30 9.73
CA GLU A 115 -18.05 4.49 10.53
C GLU A 115 -18.15 5.81 9.73
N LYS A 116 -18.57 5.75 8.46
CA LYS A 116 -18.63 6.90 7.53
C LYS A 116 -17.31 7.68 7.47
N LEU A 117 -16.21 6.93 7.46
CA LEU A 117 -14.87 7.43 7.22
C LEU A 117 -14.50 7.21 5.76
N TYR A 118 -13.76 8.17 5.21
CA TYR A 118 -13.44 8.20 3.78
C TYR A 118 -11.93 8.34 3.60
N ALA A 119 -11.40 7.65 2.60
CA ALA A 119 -10.00 7.71 2.23
C ALA A 119 -9.84 8.37 0.87
N LYS A 120 -8.74 9.11 0.68
CA LYS A 120 -8.41 9.65 -0.64
C LYS A 120 -7.67 8.60 -1.44
N PHE A 121 -8.27 8.10 -2.52
CA PHE A 121 -7.66 7.04 -3.34
C PHE A 121 -6.25 7.42 -3.83
N SER A 122 -6.03 8.68 -4.21
CA SER A 122 -4.72 9.20 -4.64
C SER A 122 -3.61 9.12 -3.59
N LYS A 123 -3.93 8.80 -2.32
CA LYS A 123 -2.97 8.61 -1.23
C LYS A 123 -2.82 7.15 -0.83
N CYS A 124 -3.65 6.26 -1.36
CA CYS A 124 -3.60 4.84 -1.10
C CYS A 124 -2.77 4.16 -2.20
N LYS A 125 -1.95 3.19 -1.80
CA LYS A 125 -1.23 2.32 -2.72
C LYS A 125 -1.50 0.90 -2.28
N PHE A 126 -1.99 0.07 -3.19
CA PHE A 126 -2.31 -1.33 -2.91
C PHE A 126 -1.51 -2.22 -3.86
N TRP A 127 -1.28 -3.46 -3.45
CA TRP A 127 -0.61 -4.48 -4.27
C TRP A 127 0.78 -4.07 -4.77
N LEU A 128 1.52 -3.32 -3.97
CA LEU A 128 2.89 -2.95 -4.30
C LEU A 128 3.81 -4.18 -4.22
N SER A 129 4.67 -4.37 -5.23
CA SER A 129 5.74 -5.37 -5.19
C SER A 129 6.86 -5.00 -4.23
N SER A 130 7.01 -3.71 -3.92
CA SER A 130 7.93 -3.21 -2.92
C SER A 130 7.41 -1.95 -2.21
N VAL A 131 7.81 -1.75 -0.96
CA VAL A 131 7.42 -0.60 -0.16
C VAL A 131 8.61 -0.02 0.60
N ALA A 132 8.74 1.31 0.57
CA ALA A 132 9.70 2.03 1.40
C ALA A 132 9.17 2.16 2.84
N PHE A 133 9.90 1.63 3.80
CA PHE A 133 9.55 1.65 5.21
C PHE A 133 10.79 1.86 6.07
N LEU A 134 10.78 2.92 6.90
CA LEU A 134 11.88 3.26 7.81
C LEU A 134 13.29 3.28 7.15
N GLY A 135 13.39 3.81 5.93
CA GLY A 135 14.65 3.89 5.17
C GLY A 135 15.10 2.58 4.50
N HIS A 136 14.20 1.60 4.44
CA HIS A 136 14.43 0.32 3.76
C HIS A 136 13.38 0.10 2.68
N ILE A 137 13.71 -0.67 1.66
CA ILE A 137 12.78 -1.19 0.68
C ILE A 137 12.49 -2.64 1.03
N VAL A 138 11.24 -2.94 1.36
CA VAL A 138 10.73 -4.29 1.63
C VAL A 138 10.09 -4.80 0.35
N SER A 139 10.51 -5.96 -0.14
CA SER A 139 10.07 -6.59 -1.38
C SER A 139 9.98 -8.11 -1.23
N ALA A 140 9.42 -8.80 -2.22
CA ALA A 140 9.39 -10.27 -2.25
C ALA A 140 10.81 -10.88 -2.29
N GLU A 141 11.78 -10.15 -2.84
CA GLU A 141 13.19 -10.53 -2.92
C GLU A 141 13.95 -10.29 -1.60
N GLY A 142 13.29 -9.66 -0.63
CA GLY A 142 13.82 -9.35 0.69
C GLY A 142 13.88 -7.85 1.00
N ILE A 143 14.74 -7.50 1.94
CA ILE A 143 14.87 -6.14 2.48
C ILE A 143 16.21 -5.56 2.07
N MET A 144 16.20 -4.37 1.47
CA MET A 144 17.39 -3.60 1.11
C MET A 144 17.31 -2.18 1.66
N MET A 145 18.43 -1.46 1.71
CA MET A 145 18.46 -0.05 2.10
C MET A 145 17.84 0.80 0.98
N ASP A 146 17.07 1.82 1.34
CA ASP A 146 16.53 2.79 0.37
C ASP A 146 17.68 3.67 -0.17
N PRO A 147 17.99 3.63 -1.48
CA PRO A 147 19.10 4.39 -2.05
C PRO A 147 18.86 5.91 -2.08
N ALA A 148 17.63 6.36 -1.83
CA ALA A 148 17.29 7.78 -1.77
C ALA A 148 17.53 8.42 -0.38
N LYS A 149 18.02 7.64 0.61
CA LYS A 149 18.19 8.03 2.01
C LYS A 149 19.65 8.14 2.44
#